data_AF-A0A2G6FZC7-F1
#
_entry.id   AF-A0A2G6FZC7-F1
#
_cell.length_a   1.000
_cell.length_b   1.000
_cell.length_c   1.000
_cell.angle_alpha   90.00
_cell.angle_beta   90.00
_cell.angle_gamma   90.00
#
_symmetry.space_group_name_H-M   'P 1'
#
loop_
_entity.id
_entity.type
_entity.pdbx_description
1 polymer ?
#
loop_
_entity_poly.entity_id
_entity_poly.type
_entity_poly.pdbx_seq_one_letter_code
_entity_poly.pdbx_strand_id
1 'polypeptide(L)'
;MFQMDNVSLQADSMDKTIEEMFAQKNWAVVGANGDATKFGNRIYKRLMQKQHNVFLVNPKRDEIDGHKVYHTILDIAEDIDCISMVVAKNVARAVVEKAIQKKVKYIWFQPNTYDMDIVKYAQENGIKVVHGSCVLVKYQ
;
A
#
# COMPACT_ATOMS: atom_id res chain seq x y z
N MET A 1 14.52 -24.60 17.89
CA MET A 1 15.38 -24.55 16.69
C MET A 1 14.53 -24.40 15.41
N PHE A 2 13.60 -25.32 15.11
CA PHE A 2 12.72 -25.25 13.91
C PHE A 2 11.84 -24.00 13.71
N GLN A 3 11.48 -23.28 14.78
CA GLN A 3 10.62 -22.09 14.66
C GLN A 3 11.38 -20.83 14.22
N MET A 4 12.70 -20.76 14.48
CA MET A 4 13.52 -19.59 14.11
C MET A 4 13.82 -19.59 12.60
N ASP A 5 14.03 -20.77 12.02
CA ASP A 5 14.38 -20.93 10.60
C ASP A 5 13.22 -20.59 9.65
N ASN A 6 11.97 -20.86 10.05
CA ASN A 6 10.80 -20.48 9.27
C ASN A 6 10.49 -18.97 9.36
N VAL A 7 10.77 -18.34 10.50
CA VAL A 7 10.56 -16.91 10.70
C VAL A 7 11.58 -16.10 9.89
N SER A 8 12.85 -16.53 9.85
CA SER A 8 13.88 -15.88 9.03
C SER A 8 13.56 -15.96 7.53
N LEU A 9 13.17 -17.14 7.03
CA LEU A 9 12.76 -17.31 5.62
C LEU A 9 11.58 -16.41 5.22
N GLN A 10 10.61 -16.23 6.12
CA GLN A 10 9.43 -15.40 5.87
C GLN A 10 9.77 -13.90 5.89
N ALA A 11 10.70 -13.48 6.76
CA ALA A 11 11.23 -12.13 6.79
C ALA A 11 12.06 -11.82 5.52
N ASP A 12 12.95 -12.73 5.12
CA ASP A 12 13.78 -12.59 3.91
C ASP A 12 12.91 -12.49 2.65
N SER A 13 11.81 -13.24 2.59
CA SER A 13 10.82 -13.15 1.51
C SER A 13 10.14 -11.78 1.44
N MET A 14 9.90 -11.14 2.60
CA MET A 14 9.23 -9.85 2.69
C MET A 14 10.17 -8.67 2.45
N ASP A 15 11.46 -8.78 2.77
CA ASP A 15 12.42 -7.74 2.40
C ASP A 15 12.63 -7.73 0.88
N LYS A 16 12.72 -8.89 0.23
CA LYS A 16 12.67 -8.99 -1.24
C LYS A 16 11.36 -8.43 -1.82
N THR A 17 10.24 -8.79 -1.18
CA THR A 17 8.98 -8.02 -1.14
C THR A 17 9.08 -6.51 -1.45
N ILE A 18 9.68 -5.86 -0.46
CA ILE A 18 9.83 -4.42 -0.33
C ILE A 18 10.73 -3.86 -1.43
N GLU A 19 11.84 -4.52 -1.74
CA GLU A 19 12.74 -4.13 -2.82
C GLU A 19 12.03 -4.15 -4.17
N GLU A 20 11.28 -5.22 -4.48
CA GLU A 20 10.48 -5.31 -5.70
C GLU A 20 9.45 -4.18 -5.77
N MET A 21 8.78 -3.87 -4.66
CA MET A 21 7.79 -2.78 -4.59
C MET A 21 8.44 -1.41 -4.84
N PHE A 22 9.59 -1.11 -4.22
CA PHE A 22 10.28 0.17 -4.40
C PHE A 22 10.86 0.35 -5.81
N ALA A 23 11.05 -0.73 -6.56
CA ALA A 23 11.42 -0.67 -7.98
C ALA A 23 10.22 -0.37 -8.91
N GLN A 24 8.98 -0.48 -8.44
CA GLN A 24 7.79 -0.18 -9.23
C GLN A 24 7.55 1.33 -9.33
N LYS A 25 6.90 1.78 -10.42
CA LYS A 25 6.75 3.21 -10.72
C LYS A 25 5.44 3.80 -10.23
N ASN A 26 4.34 3.07 -10.35
CA ASN A 26 2.98 3.59 -10.13
C ASN A 26 2.43 3.13 -8.78
N TRP A 27 2.28 4.08 -7.86
CA TRP A 27 1.81 3.83 -6.50
C TRP A 27 0.46 4.50 -6.26
N ALA A 28 -0.47 3.80 -5.64
CA ALA A 28 -1.67 4.40 -5.04
C ALA A 28 -1.52 4.46 -3.52
N VAL A 29 -1.74 5.64 -2.94
CA VAL A 29 -1.80 5.82 -1.48
C VAL A 29 -3.26 5.94 -1.07
N VAL A 30 -3.81 4.82 -0.57
CA VAL A 30 -5.20 4.73 -0.12
C VAL A 30 -5.29 5.19 1.33
N GLY A 31 -6.07 6.24 1.57
CA GLY A 31 -6.06 6.99 2.83
C GLY A 31 -5.17 8.23 2.79
N ALA A 32 -4.89 8.77 1.60
CA ALA A 32 -4.19 10.04 1.46
C ALA A 32 -4.90 11.17 2.23
N ASN A 33 -4.13 12.09 2.83
CA ASN A 33 -4.65 13.19 3.64
C ASN A 33 -3.73 14.41 3.52
N GLY A 34 -4.27 15.64 3.53
CA GLY A 34 -3.48 16.88 3.52
C GLY A 34 -2.89 17.28 4.87
N ASP A 35 -3.35 16.66 5.96
CA ASP A 35 -2.79 16.89 7.30
C ASP A 35 -1.41 16.24 7.44
N ALA A 36 -0.37 17.06 7.57
CA ALA A 36 1.04 16.65 7.68
C ALA A 36 1.34 15.73 8.88
N THR A 37 0.48 15.71 9.89
CA THR A 37 0.61 14.79 11.04
C THR A 37 0.21 13.36 10.69
N LYS A 38 -0.56 13.15 9.61
CA LYS A 38 -1.08 11.83 9.22
C LYS A 38 -0.09 11.07 8.36
N PHE A 39 -0.02 9.76 8.58
CA PHE A 39 0.86 8.86 7.81
C PHE A 39 0.57 8.90 6.31
N GLY A 40 -0.71 8.99 5.91
CA GLY A 40 -1.09 9.13 4.49
C GLY A 40 -0.38 10.31 3.82
N ASN A 41 -0.31 11.47 4.48
CA ASN A 41 0.41 12.65 3.98
C ASN A 41 1.90 12.39 3.78
N ARG A 42 2.53 11.90 4.85
CA ARG A 42 3.97 11.66 4.90
C ARG A 42 4.41 10.61 3.87
N ILE A 43 3.61 9.55 3.70
CA ILE A 43 3.90 8.45 2.77
C ILE A 43 3.85 8.93 1.31
N TYR A 44 2.78 9.61 0.88
CA TYR A 44 2.73 10.03 -0.53
C TYR A 44 3.82 11.04 -0.85
N LYS A 45 4.13 11.97 0.08
CA LYS A 45 5.24 12.91 -0.09
C LYS A 45 6.57 12.21 -0.23
N ARG A 46 6.83 11.19 0.60
CA ARG A 46 8.06 10.39 0.50
C ARG A 46 8.15 9.68 -0.86
N LEU A 47 7.08 9.06 -1.31
CA LEU A 47 7.06 8.37 -2.60
C LEU A 47 7.26 9.35 -3.77
N MET A 48 6.61 10.51 -3.76
CA MET A 48 6.83 11.57 -4.75
C MET A 48 8.26 12.12 -4.73
N GLN A 49 8.84 12.33 -3.54
CA GLN A 49 10.25 12.73 -3.39
C GLN A 49 11.22 11.70 -3.99
N LYS A 50 10.87 10.41 -3.91
CA LYS A 50 11.60 9.30 -4.52
C LYS A 50 11.22 9.09 -6.00
N GLN A 51 10.52 10.06 -6.60
CA GLN A 51 10.18 10.13 -8.04
C GLN A 51 9.22 9.03 -8.53
N HIS A 52 8.44 8.45 -7.62
CA HIS A 52 7.30 7.59 -7.99
C HIS A 52 6.17 8.41 -8.59
N ASN A 53 5.40 7.80 -9.49
CA ASN A 53 4.10 8.32 -9.88
C ASN A 53 3.09 7.94 -8.79
N VAL A 54 2.51 8.93 -8.10
CA VAL A 54 1.69 8.69 -6.91
C VAL A 54 0.27 9.18 -7.12
N PHE A 55 -0.67 8.23 -7.11
CA PHE A 55 -2.10 8.48 -7.12
C PHE A 55 -2.64 8.58 -5.70
N LEU A 56 -3.26 9.71 -5.36
CA LEU A 56 -3.87 9.91 -4.05
C LEU A 56 -5.30 9.37 -4.07
N VAL A 57 -5.66 8.56 -3.07
CA VAL A 57 -7.01 7.98 -2.99
C VAL A 57 -7.65 8.28 -1.64
N ASN A 58 -8.77 8.99 -1.67
CA ASN A 58 -9.60 9.30 -0.51
C ASN A 58 -11.05 9.59 -0.97
N PRO A 59 -12.06 8.85 -0.49
CA PRO A 59 -13.45 9.02 -0.93
C PRO A 59 -14.11 10.33 -0.46
N LYS A 60 -13.42 11.15 0.34
CA LYS A 60 -13.97 12.37 0.94
C LYS A 60 -13.34 13.66 0.42
N ARG A 61 -12.42 13.58 -0.53
CA ARG A 61 -11.63 14.72 -1.01
C ARG A 61 -11.41 14.60 -2.50
N ASP A 62 -11.51 15.72 -3.20
CA ASP A 62 -11.21 15.83 -4.63
C ASP A 62 -9.78 16.31 -4.87
N GLU A 63 -9.19 17.00 -3.89
CA GLU A 63 -7.86 17.59 -3.97
C GLU A 63 -7.12 17.53 -2.61
N ILE A 64 -5.82 17.29 -2.66
CA ILE A 64 -4.88 17.38 -1.52
C ILE A 64 -3.58 18.02 -2.03
N ASP A 65 -3.12 19.09 -1.37
CA ASP A 65 -1.86 19.80 -1.70
C ASP A 65 -1.75 20.18 -3.21
N GLY A 66 -2.86 20.56 -3.86
CA GLY A 66 -2.88 20.87 -5.30
C GLY A 66 -2.90 19.66 -6.23
N HIS A 67 -2.90 18.43 -5.69
CA HIS A 67 -2.96 17.20 -6.46
C HIS A 67 -4.38 16.64 -6.50
N LYS A 68 -4.77 16.15 -7.69
CA LYS A 68 -6.01 15.39 -7.87
C LYS A 68 -6.06 14.18 -6.94
N VAL A 69 -7.22 13.95 -6.34
CA VAL A 69 -7.51 12.80 -5.50
C VAL A 69 -8.64 11.99 -6.13
N TYR A 70 -8.47 10.68 -6.17
CA TYR A 70 -9.47 9.74 -6.65
C TYR A 70 -10.30 9.21 -5.48
N HIS A 71 -11.59 8.97 -5.69
CA HIS A 71 -12.44 8.43 -4.63
C HIS A 71 -12.25 6.93 -4.45
N THR A 72 -11.88 6.24 -5.54
CA THR A 72 -11.53 4.82 -5.53
C THR A 72 -10.39 4.54 -6.51
N ILE A 73 -9.62 3.47 -6.26
CA ILE A 73 -8.53 3.05 -7.16
C ILE A 73 -9.03 2.67 -8.57
N LEU A 74 -10.32 2.36 -8.70
CA LEU A 74 -10.96 2.04 -9.99
C LEU A 74 -11.13 3.27 -10.89
N ASP A 75 -11.11 4.49 -10.34
CA ASP A 75 -11.25 5.72 -11.11
C ASP A 75 -9.94 6.15 -11.79
N ILE A 76 -8.83 5.50 -11.43
CA ILE A 76 -7.51 5.74 -12.00
C ILE A 76 -7.45 4.99 -13.33
N ALA A 77 -7.16 5.68 -14.43
CA ALA A 77 -7.11 5.07 -15.75
C ALA A 77 -5.81 4.28 -15.96
N GLU A 78 -4.73 4.76 -15.35
CA GLU A 78 -3.40 4.17 -15.41
C GLU A 78 -3.31 2.87 -14.60
N ASP A 79 -2.31 2.05 -14.94
CA ASP A 79 -1.97 0.86 -14.19
C ASP A 79 -1.39 1.23 -12.82
N ILE A 80 -1.76 0.46 -11.79
CA ILE A 80 -1.26 0.60 -10.43
C ILE A 80 -0.43 -0.64 -10.09
N ASP A 81 0.85 -0.45 -9.82
CA ASP A 81 1.75 -1.53 -9.45
C ASP A 81 1.59 -1.88 -7.96
N CYS A 82 1.59 -0.82 -7.13
CA CYS A 82 1.66 -0.89 -5.68
C CYS A 82 0.55 -0.08 -5.01
N ILE A 83 -0.09 -0.64 -3.99
CA ILE A 83 -0.95 0.11 -3.06
C ILE A 83 -0.26 0.22 -1.69
N SER A 84 -0.16 1.44 -1.16
CA SER A 84 0.08 1.66 0.27
C SER A 84 -1.25 1.88 0.98
N MET A 85 -1.66 0.93 1.83
CA MET A 85 -2.94 0.94 2.53
C MET A 85 -2.80 1.65 3.88
N VAL A 86 -3.49 2.78 4.05
CA VAL A 86 -3.45 3.63 5.26
C VAL A 86 -4.86 3.85 5.85
N VAL A 87 -5.80 2.93 5.58
CA VAL A 87 -7.19 2.99 6.06
C VAL A 87 -7.46 1.95 7.13
N ALA A 88 -8.56 2.11 7.86
CA ALA A 88 -8.99 1.14 8.87
C ALA A 88 -9.33 -0.22 8.24
N LYS A 89 -9.20 -1.29 9.04
CA LYS A 89 -9.35 -2.70 8.59
C LYS A 89 -10.69 -2.98 7.92
N ASN A 90 -11.77 -2.39 8.47
CA ASN A 90 -13.13 -2.52 7.94
C ASN A 90 -13.29 -1.93 6.53
N VAL A 91 -12.39 -1.03 6.11
CA VAL A 91 -12.35 -0.48 4.74
C VAL A 91 -11.36 -1.25 3.86
N ALA A 92 -10.23 -1.69 4.43
CA ALA A 92 -9.14 -2.33 3.70
C ALA A 92 -9.61 -3.52 2.85
N ARG A 93 -10.53 -4.34 3.37
CA ARG A 93 -11.08 -5.49 2.64
C ARG A 93 -11.70 -5.11 1.28
N ALA A 94 -12.57 -4.11 1.27
CA ALA A 94 -13.22 -3.64 0.05
C ALA A 94 -12.20 -3.03 -0.95
N VAL A 95 -11.09 -2.47 -0.45
CA VAL A 95 -10.01 -1.96 -1.31
C VAL A 95 -9.22 -3.13 -1.92
N VAL A 96 -9.01 -4.22 -1.19
CA VAL A 96 -8.36 -5.43 -1.74
C VAL A 96 -9.19 -6.03 -2.89
N GLU A 97 -10.51 -6.10 -2.75
CA GLU A 97 -11.40 -6.60 -3.82
C GLU A 97 -11.26 -5.76 -5.10
N LYS A 98 -11.23 -4.44 -4.96
CA LYS A 98 -10.99 -3.51 -6.07
C LYS A 98 -9.58 -3.65 -6.65
N ALA A 99 -8.59 -3.95 -5.80
CA ALA A 99 -7.21 -4.15 -6.23
C ALA A 99 -7.08 -5.42 -7.07
N ILE A 100 -7.79 -6.49 -6.70
CA ILE A 100 -7.91 -7.73 -7.50
C ILE A 100 -8.55 -7.41 -8.85
N GLN A 101 -9.66 -6.66 -8.88
CA GLN A 101 -10.31 -6.26 -10.12
C GLN A 101 -9.38 -5.47 -11.05
N LYS A 102 -8.57 -4.57 -10.49
CA LYS A 102 -7.58 -3.76 -11.23
C LYS A 102 -6.26 -4.49 -11.47
N LYS A 103 -6.15 -5.76 -11.04
CA LYS A 103 -4.96 -6.63 -11.18
C LYS A 103 -3.70 -6.02 -10.57
N VAL A 104 -3.85 -5.31 -9.46
CA VAL A 104 -2.71 -4.75 -8.71
C VAL A 104 -1.86 -5.87 -8.15
N LYS A 105 -0.54 -5.80 -8.37
CA LYS A 105 0.38 -6.87 -8.02
C LYS A 105 0.81 -6.84 -6.56
N TYR A 106 0.92 -5.65 -5.96
CA TYR A 106 1.45 -5.47 -4.61
C TYR A 106 0.56 -4.63 -3.71
N ILE A 107 0.37 -5.09 -2.46
CA ILE A 107 -0.25 -4.28 -1.40
C ILE A 107 0.67 -4.25 -0.18
N TRP A 108 0.95 -3.05 0.30
CA TRP A 108 1.63 -2.82 1.57
C TRP A 108 0.62 -2.30 2.60
N PHE A 109 0.23 -3.16 3.54
CA PHE A 109 -0.58 -2.78 4.68
C PHE A 109 0.28 -2.05 5.71
N GLN A 110 0.04 -0.75 5.88
CA GLN A 110 0.70 -0.01 6.96
C GLN A 110 0.25 -0.55 8.33
N PRO A 111 1.01 -0.32 9.41
CA PRO A 111 0.64 -0.82 10.73
C PRO A 111 -0.79 -0.44 11.13
N ASN A 112 -1.50 -1.36 11.78
CA ASN A 112 -2.89 -1.23 12.24
C ASN A 112 -3.98 -1.17 11.13
N THR A 113 -3.63 -1.38 9.87
CA THR A 113 -4.59 -1.35 8.73
C THR A 113 -5.11 -2.72 8.30
N TYR A 114 -4.63 -3.80 8.92
CA TYR A 114 -4.96 -5.18 8.54
C TYR A 114 -5.19 -6.09 9.75
N ASP A 115 -5.84 -7.22 9.49
CA ASP A 115 -5.75 -8.46 10.24
C ASP A 115 -5.21 -9.55 9.30
N MET A 116 -4.93 -10.74 9.85
CA MET A 116 -4.35 -11.82 9.06
C MET A 116 -5.34 -12.40 8.04
N ASP A 117 -6.64 -12.24 8.24
CA ASP A 117 -7.66 -12.71 7.30
C ASP A 117 -7.63 -11.87 6.01
N ILE A 118 -7.48 -10.55 6.13
CA ILE A 118 -7.31 -9.64 4.98
C ILE A 118 -6.00 -9.94 4.23
N VAL A 119 -4.91 -10.15 4.96
CA VAL A 119 -3.60 -10.50 4.38
C VAL A 119 -3.70 -11.80 3.59
N LYS A 120 -4.26 -12.85 4.21
CA LYS A 120 -4.41 -14.17 3.59
C LYS A 120 -5.28 -14.08 2.34
N TYR A 121 -6.39 -13.35 2.40
CA TYR A 121 -7.25 -13.18 1.24
C TYR A 121 -6.55 -12.50 0.07
N ALA A 122 -5.77 -11.44 0.31
CA ALA A 122 -5.00 -10.79 -0.74
C ALA A 122 -4.00 -11.78 -1.39
N GLN A 123 -3.28 -12.54 -0.58
CA GLN A 123 -2.31 -13.53 -1.04
C GLN A 123 -2.95 -14.68 -1.85
N GLU A 124 -4.08 -15.22 -1.38
CA GLU A 124 -4.85 -16.26 -2.08
C GLU A 124 -5.36 -15.79 -3.46
N ASN A 125 -5.51 -14.48 -3.65
CA ASN A 125 -5.88 -13.87 -4.93
C ASN A 125 -4.68 -13.35 -5.73
N GLY A 126 -3.47 -13.83 -5.42
CA GLY A 126 -2.27 -13.57 -6.21
C GLY A 126 -1.58 -12.23 -5.94
N ILE A 127 -2.00 -11.50 -4.90
CA ILE A 127 -1.35 -10.24 -4.51
C ILE A 127 -0.15 -10.55 -3.61
N LYS A 128 1.01 -9.99 -3.94
CA LYS A 128 2.17 -10.00 -3.04
C LYS A 128 1.97 -8.94 -1.94
N VAL A 129 2.07 -9.37 -0.69
CA VAL A 129 1.74 -8.52 0.47
C VAL A 129 2.96 -8.20 1.31
N VAL A 130 3.08 -6.94 1.71
CA VAL A 130 3.95 -6.50 2.81
C VAL A 130 3.08 -6.02 3.98
N HIS A 131 3.43 -6.40 5.20
CA HIS A 131 2.77 -5.96 6.42
C HIS A 131 3.76 -5.90 7.58
N GLY A 132 3.35 -5.47 8.78
CA GLY A 132 4.21 -5.41 9.97
C GLY A 132 5.35 -4.37 9.90
N SER A 133 5.44 -3.60 8.82
CA SER A 133 6.45 -2.57 8.60
C SER A 133 5.84 -1.33 7.94
N CYS A 134 6.59 -0.22 7.93
CA CYS A 134 6.13 1.05 7.40
C CYS A 134 7.01 1.52 6.23
N VAL A 135 6.37 2.05 5.18
CA VAL A 135 7.09 2.60 4.01
C VAL A 135 8.10 3.67 4.41
N LEU A 136 7.75 4.54 5.37
CA LEU A 136 8.64 5.63 5.81
C LEU A 136 9.90 5.14 6.52
N VAL A 137 9.80 3.99 7.20
CA VAL A 137 10.93 3.38 7.93
C VAL A 137 11.86 2.67 6.96
N LYS A 138 11.28 1.95 5.99
CA LYS A 138 12.03 1.14 5.01
C LYS A 138 12.59 1.97 3.85
N TYR A 139 11.97 3.11 3.50
CA TYR A 139 12.38 3.94 2.36
C TYR A 139 13.06 5.24 2.78
N GLN A 140 14.25 5.15 3.35
CA GLN A 140 15.05 6.32 3.77
C GLN A 140 15.67 7.04 2.57
#